data_AF-A0A8H3ZMU4-F1
#
_entry.id   AF-A0A8H3ZMU4-F1
#
_cell.length_a   1.000
_cell.length_b   1.000
_cell.length_c   1.000
_cell.angle_alpha   90.00
_cell.angle_beta   90.00
_cell.angle_gamma   90.00
#
_symmetry.space_group_name_H-M   'P 1'
#
loop_
_entity.id
_entity.type
_entity.pdbx_description
1 polymer ?
#
loop_
_entity_poly.entity_id
_entity_poly.type
_entity_poly.pdbx_seq_one_letter_code
_entity_poly.pdbx_strand_id
1 'polypeptide(L)'
;MSPSGLLRPGTDPVEGTFSGKDTKKYLPPGNLRRLFGLKDDPESDKYAELMFPELRQFVSRFTDWQSPHMLQRTMLRAFVPDSELTPVHFDQMYLRAGPPTSLTAWVPIGPVSLEGGGLMYLEGSTDIGMKTEDDFAKNAHNLTDEERVSAFNKNMNDGGFLSRDAVTYGKETKRKWLIAEYEVGDVIFHNPYMVHASCKNKDPDARIRLATDLRFVDPEKPYDRRWMKVYKPLDGL
;
A
#
# COMPACT_ATOMS: atom_id res chain seq x y z
N MET A 1 6.86 5.32 -26.44
CA MET A 1 6.79 4.12 -25.57
C MET A 1 5.83 3.13 -26.21
N SER A 2 6.15 1.85 -26.21
CA SER A 2 5.19 0.81 -26.58
C SER A 2 4.03 0.77 -25.58
N PRO A 3 2.79 0.44 -25.98
CA PRO A 3 1.71 0.22 -25.02
C PRO A 3 2.06 -0.96 -24.10
N SER A 4 1.86 -0.80 -22.78
CA SER A 4 2.10 -1.84 -21.76
C SER A 4 1.28 -3.13 -22.00
N GLY A 5 0.28 -3.06 -22.89
CA GLY A 5 -0.61 -4.16 -23.21
C GLY A 5 -1.55 -4.55 -22.08
N LEU A 6 -1.61 -3.74 -21.02
CA LEU A 6 -2.45 -3.91 -19.83
C LEU A 6 -3.93 -3.69 -20.17
N LEU A 7 -4.22 -2.72 -21.04
CA LEU A 7 -5.57 -2.38 -21.47
C LEU A 7 -6.05 -3.28 -22.61
N ARG A 8 -7.35 -3.58 -22.62
CA ARG A 8 -8.02 -4.29 -23.73
C ARG A 8 -7.87 -3.49 -25.03
N PRO A 9 -7.39 -4.09 -26.13
CA PRO A 9 -7.31 -3.39 -27.40
C PRO A 9 -8.68 -2.90 -27.86
N GLY A 10 -8.75 -1.67 -28.37
CA GLY A 10 -10.00 -1.09 -28.91
C GLY A 10 -10.95 -0.50 -27.86
N THR A 11 -10.59 -0.45 -26.58
CA THR A 11 -11.34 0.30 -25.56
C THR A 11 -10.73 1.67 -25.31
N ASP A 12 -11.54 2.60 -24.83
CA ASP A 12 -11.05 3.86 -24.27
C ASP A 12 -10.16 3.56 -23.04
N PRO A 13 -8.92 4.08 -22.96
CA PRO A 13 -8.07 3.94 -21.79
C PRO A 13 -8.71 4.41 -20.48
N VAL A 14 -9.63 5.38 -20.52
CA VAL A 14 -10.35 5.89 -19.35
C VAL A 14 -11.23 4.81 -18.71
N GLU A 15 -11.77 3.88 -19.51
CA GLU A 15 -12.56 2.75 -18.98
C GLU A 15 -11.70 1.73 -18.23
N GLY A 16 -10.38 1.75 -18.43
CA GLY A 16 -9.45 0.92 -17.67
C GLY A 16 -9.69 -0.58 -17.82
N THR A 17 -10.30 -1.05 -18.91
CA THR A 17 -10.65 -2.47 -19.06
C THR A 17 -9.39 -3.33 -19.23
N PHE A 18 -9.26 -4.37 -18.42
CA PHE A 18 -8.12 -5.28 -18.46
C PHE A 18 -8.07 -6.10 -19.75
N SER A 19 -6.86 -6.32 -20.28
CA SER A 19 -6.63 -7.08 -21.50
C SER A 19 -6.87 -8.59 -21.40
N GLY A 20 -7.04 -9.13 -20.18
CA GLY A 20 -7.19 -10.57 -19.93
C GLY A 20 -5.88 -11.36 -20.05
N LYS A 21 -4.74 -10.68 -20.15
CA LYS A 21 -3.41 -11.30 -20.18
C LYS A 21 -3.04 -11.90 -18.82
N ASP A 22 -1.93 -12.63 -18.78
CA ASP A 22 -1.40 -13.19 -17.52
C ASP A 22 -1.18 -12.08 -16.47
N THR A 23 -1.94 -12.16 -15.38
CA THR A 23 -1.93 -11.19 -14.28
C THR A 23 -0.57 -11.13 -13.59
N LYS A 24 0.24 -12.19 -13.65
CA LYS A 24 1.60 -12.22 -13.08
C LYS A 24 2.50 -11.15 -13.70
N LYS A 25 2.27 -10.75 -14.95
CA LYS A 25 3.04 -9.68 -15.61
C LYS A 25 2.75 -8.30 -15.04
N TYR A 26 1.61 -8.13 -14.37
CA TYR A 26 1.09 -6.84 -13.92
C TYR A 26 0.97 -6.75 -12.40
N LEU A 27 1.67 -7.62 -11.65
CA LEU A 27 1.68 -7.55 -10.19
C LEU A 27 2.13 -6.15 -9.74
N PRO A 28 1.54 -5.60 -8.67
CA PRO A 28 2.02 -4.37 -8.08
C PRO A 28 3.51 -4.45 -7.71
N PRO A 29 4.21 -3.30 -7.64
CA PRO A 29 5.54 -3.22 -7.05
C PRO A 29 5.57 -3.81 -5.64
N GLY A 30 6.65 -4.51 -5.29
CA GLY A 30 6.85 -5.11 -3.96
C GLY A 30 7.19 -6.60 -3.98
N ASN A 31 7.16 -7.22 -2.80
CA ASN A 31 7.71 -8.56 -2.60
C ASN A 31 6.94 -9.71 -3.26
N LEU A 32 5.69 -9.51 -3.68
CA LEU A 32 5.00 -10.53 -4.48
C LEU A 32 5.77 -10.78 -5.79
N ARG A 33 6.29 -9.74 -6.46
CA ARG A 33 7.15 -9.91 -7.65
C ARG A 33 8.41 -10.71 -7.33
N ARG A 34 9.06 -10.44 -6.19
CA ARG A 34 10.22 -11.20 -5.69
C ARG A 34 9.88 -12.68 -5.44
N LEU A 35 8.79 -12.94 -4.73
CA LEU A 35 8.32 -14.30 -4.41
C LEU A 35 8.00 -15.11 -5.68
N PHE A 36 7.52 -14.45 -6.73
CA PHE A 36 7.24 -15.08 -8.02
C PHE A 36 8.41 -15.05 -9.01
N GLY A 37 9.60 -14.60 -8.60
CA GLY A 37 10.81 -14.62 -9.43
C GLY A 37 10.78 -13.69 -10.65
N LEU A 38 9.93 -12.66 -10.63
CA LEU A 38 9.82 -11.69 -11.72
C LEU A 38 10.97 -10.70 -11.64
N LYS A 39 11.78 -10.63 -12.72
CA LYS A 39 12.90 -9.67 -12.86
C LYS A 39 12.39 -8.28 -13.23
N ASP A 40 13.25 -7.28 -13.01
CA ASP A 40 12.97 -5.86 -13.17
C ASP A 40 12.40 -5.51 -14.55
N ASP A 41 11.36 -4.68 -14.55
CA ASP A 41 10.76 -4.10 -15.75
C ASP A 41 11.02 -2.59 -15.74
N PRO A 42 11.86 -2.04 -16.66
CA PRO A 42 12.10 -0.61 -16.79
C PRO A 42 10.83 0.23 -17.01
N GLU A 43 9.72 -0.37 -17.45
CA GLU A 43 8.43 0.31 -17.54
C GLU A 43 7.75 0.51 -16.17
N SER A 44 8.10 -0.28 -15.15
CA SER A 44 7.60 -0.14 -13.77
C SER A 44 8.24 1.01 -12.99
N ASP A 45 9.33 1.59 -13.51
CA ASP A 45 10.04 2.71 -12.88
C ASP A 45 9.41 4.09 -13.17
N LYS A 46 8.38 4.14 -14.04
CA LYS A 46 7.66 5.37 -14.36
C LYS A 46 6.50 5.58 -13.39
N TYR A 47 6.84 5.94 -12.16
CA TYR A 47 5.85 6.49 -11.23
C TYR A 47 5.46 7.89 -11.69
N ALA A 48 4.16 8.14 -11.81
CA ALA A 48 3.67 9.49 -11.92
C ALA A 48 3.94 10.21 -10.60
N GLU A 49 4.60 11.36 -10.64
CA GLU A 49 4.56 12.29 -9.51
C GLU A 49 3.12 12.78 -9.36
N LEU A 50 2.35 12.09 -8.52
CA LEU A 50 0.99 12.47 -8.17
C LEU A 50 1.07 13.31 -6.90
N MET A 51 1.09 14.64 -7.06
CA MET A 51 0.96 15.56 -5.96
C MET A 51 -0.20 16.51 -6.24
N PHE A 52 -1.25 16.38 -5.43
CA PHE A 52 -2.42 17.26 -5.48
C PHE A 52 -2.21 18.41 -4.47
N PRO A 53 -2.07 19.68 -4.90
CA PRO A 53 -1.87 20.81 -3.99
C PRO A 53 -2.96 20.92 -2.92
N GLU A 54 -4.21 20.62 -3.28
CA GLU A 54 -5.38 20.64 -2.42
C GLU A 54 -5.27 19.60 -1.30
N LEU A 55 -4.73 18.41 -1.61
CA LEU A 55 -4.50 17.35 -0.64
C LEU A 55 -3.45 17.76 0.40
N ARG A 56 -2.36 18.40 -0.04
CA ARG A 56 -1.33 18.90 0.89
C ARG A 56 -1.91 19.95 1.85
N GLN A 57 -2.74 20.86 1.35
CA GLN A 57 -3.41 21.85 2.17
C GLN A 57 -4.40 21.21 3.15
N PHE A 58 -5.16 20.19 2.70
CA PHE A 58 -6.03 19.43 3.58
C PHE A 58 -5.23 18.77 4.71
N VAL A 59 -4.15 18.06 4.38
CA VAL A 59 -3.28 17.40 5.38
C VAL A 59 -2.75 18.41 6.38
N SER A 60 -2.24 19.56 5.91
CA SER A 60 -1.75 20.62 6.79
C SER A 60 -2.79 21.06 7.83
N ARG A 61 -4.05 21.27 7.41
CA ARG A 61 -5.15 21.60 8.33
C ARG A 61 -5.60 20.44 9.20
N PHE A 62 -5.56 19.21 8.68
CA PHE A 62 -6.01 18.01 9.38
C PHE A 62 -5.06 17.59 10.50
N THR A 63 -3.76 17.85 10.33
CA THR A 63 -2.71 17.43 11.28
C THR A 63 -2.10 18.57 12.07
N ASP A 64 -2.49 19.82 11.80
CA ASP A 64 -1.84 21.05 12.28
C ASP A 64 -0.34 21.16 11.91
N TRP A 65 0.12 20.42 10.88
CA TRP A 65 1.48 20.52 10.39
C TRP A 65 1.61 21.73 9.45
N GLN A 66 2.54 22.63 9.75
CA GLN A 66 2.71 23.87 8.97
C GLN A 66 3.12 23.60 7.52
N SER A 67 3.97 22.60 7.30
CA SER A 67 4.43 22.21 5.97
C SER A 67 4.58 20.70 5.87
N PRO A 68 3.48 19.93 5.73
CA PRO A 68 3.55 18.48 5.64
C PRO A 68 4.44 18.05 4.48
N HIS A 69 5.38 17.15 4.77
CA HIS A 69 6.30 16.60 3.77
C HIS A 69 5.73 15.27 3.27
N MET A 70 5.47 15.18 1.97
CA MET A 70 5.14 13.92 1.33
C MET A 70 6.41 13.10 1.07
N LEU A 71 6.45 11.85 1.53
CA LEU A 71 7.55 10.93 1.24
C LEU A 71 7.64 10.67 -0.26
N GLN A 72 8.86 10.57 -0.80
CA GLN A 72 9.09 10.42 -2.24
C GLN A 72 8.74 9.02 -2.76
N ARG A 73 8.87 7.99 -1.91
CA ARG A 73 8.44 6.62 -2.24
C ARG A 73 6.92 6.55 -2.20
N THR A 74 6.29 6.83 -3.33
CA THR A 74 4.87 6.59 -3.58
C THR A 74 4.70 5.32 -4.41
N MET A 75 3.61 4.57 -4.19
CA MET A 75 3.32 3.34 -4.92
C MET A 75 2.07 3.53 -5.75
N LEU A 76 2.21 3.64 -7.07
CA LEU A 76 1.09 3.47 -7.99
C LEU A 76 0.82 1.98 -8.15
N ARG A 77 -0.38 1.53 -7.77
CA ARG A 77 -0.74 0.12 -7.79
C ARG A 77 -1.90 -0.12 -8.76
N ALA A 78 -1.68 -1.04 -9.70
CA ALA A 78 -2.71 -1.57 -10.57
C ALA A 78 -3.16 -2.95 -10.07
N PHE A 79 -4.46 -3.09 -9.85
CA PHE A 79 -5.09 -4.35 -9.49
C PHE A 79 -6.00 -4.76 -10.63
N VAL A 80 -5.54 -5.74 -11.39
CA VAL A 80 -6.31 -6.33 -12.48
C VAL A 80 -7.28 -7.37 -11.91
N PRO A 81 -8.39 -7.68 -12.60
CA PRO A 81 -9.29 -8.75 -12.20
C PRO A 81 -8.53 -10.06 -11.94
N ASP A 82 -8.89 -10.73 -10.85
CA ASP A 82 -8.30 -12.01 -10.42
C ASP A 82 -6.80 -12.00 -10.05
N SER A 83 -6.17 -10.83 -9.94
CA SER A 83 -4.81 -10.72 -9.41
C SER A 83 -4.70 -11.01 -7.90
N GLU A 84 -3.47 -11.17 -7.44
CA GLU A 84 -3.14 -11.27 -6.01
C GLU A 84 -3.60 -10.02 -5.25
N LEU A 85 -4.04 -10.22 -4.02
CA LEU A 85 -4.44 -9.14 -3.12
C LEU A 85 -3.26 -8.59 -2.30
N THR A 86 -3.37 -7.36 -1.81
CA THR A 86 -2.49 -6.84 -0.76
C THR A 86 -2.76 -7.63 0.53
N PRO A 87 -1.77 -8.35 1.09
CA PRO A 87 -1.93 -9.10 2.34
C PRO A 87 -2.28 -8.20 3.54
N VAL A 88 -2.70 -8.81 4.65
CA VAL A 88 -3.01 -8.11 5.90
C VAL A 88 -1.74 -7.53 6.49
N HIS A 89 -1.68 -6.21 6.68
CA HIS A 89 -0.53 -5.53 7.26
C HIS A 89 -0.92 -4.17 7.86
N PHE A 90 0.05 -3.46 8.42
CA PHE A 90 -0.03 -2.03 8.74
C PHE A 90 1.28 -1.35 8.32
N ASP A 91 1.23 -0.04 8.06
CA ASP A 91 2.34 0.68 7.40
C ASP A 91 3.61 0.76 8.26
N GLN A 92 3.47 0.87 9.59
CA GLN A 92 4.63 1.05 10.48
C GLN A 92 5.66 -0.09 10.36
N MET A 93 5.23 -1.30 9.97
CA MET A 93 6.14 -2.44 9.72
C MET A 93 7.26 -2.10 8.72
N TYR A 94 6.96 -1.23 7.74
CA TYR A 94 7.90 -0.82 6.69
C TYR A 94 8.58 0.54 6.97
N LEU A 95 8.09 1.29 7.96
CA LEU A 95 8.53 2.64 8.32
C LEU A 95 9.31 2.69 9.65
N ARG A 96 9.84 1.54 10.09
CA ARG A 96 10.49 1.37 11.40
C ARG A 96 11.76 2.19 11.64
N ALA A 97 12.37 2.81 10.62
CA ALA A 97 13.49 3.73 10.86
C ALA A 97 13.03 5.14 11.27
N GLY A 98 11.71 5.36 11.39
CA GLY A 98 11.12 6.54 11.99
C GLY A 98 10.04 6.20 13.02
N PRO A 99 9.65 7.16 13.87
CA PRO A 99 8.54 7.00 14.78
C PRO A 99 7.21 6.88 14.00
N PRO A 100 6.19 6.22 14.60
CA PRO A 100 4.87 5.94 14.01
C PRO A 100 3.99 7.19 13.89
N THR A 101 4.45 8.17 13.13
CA THR A 101 3.86 9.51 13.04
C THR A 101 3.38 9.87 11.64
N SER A 102 3.63 9.00 10.65
CA SER A 102 3.18 9.22 9.28
C SER A 102 1.66 9.13 9.15
N LEU A 103 1.08 9.96 8.29
CA LEU A 103 -0.30 9.87 7.84
C LEU A 103 -0.32 9.36 6.40
N THR A 104 -0.97 8.23 6.15
CA THR A 104 -1.15 7.73 4.79
C THR A 104 -2.47 8.21 4.23
N ALA A 105 -2.44 8.75 3.02
CA ALA A 105 -3.59 9.02 2.17
C ALA A 105 -3.61 7.99 1.04
N TRP A 106 -4.58 7.09 1.08
CA TRP A 106 -4.87 6.20 -0.04
C TRP A 106 -5.85 6.90 -0.98
N VAL A 107 -5.48 6.98 -2.25
CA VAL A 107 -6.21 7.70 -3.30
C VAL A 107 -6.55 6.72 -4.42
N PRO A 108 -7.82 6.32 -4.59
CA PRO A 108 -8.27 5.61 -5.78
C PRO A 108 -8.20 6.54 -7.01
N ILE A 109 -7.71 6.00 -8.12
CA ILE A 109 -7.65 6.71 -9.40
C ILE A 109 -8.78 6.15 -10.26
N GLY A 110 -9.95 6.76 -10.11
CA GLY A 110 -11.21 6.26 -10.68
C GLY A 110 -12.13 5.67 -9.61
N PRO A 111 -13.40 5.41 -9.96
CA PRO A 111 -14.33 4.78 -9.04
C PRO A 111 -13.93 3.32 -8.76
N VAL A 112 -14.28 2.82 -7.58
CA VAL A 112 -14.04 1.45 -7.16
C VAL A 112 -15.30 0.89 -6.49
N SER A 113 -15.92 -0.10 -7.11
CA SER A 113 -17.06 -0.83 -6.55
C SER A 113 -16.65 -1.74 -5.39
N LEU A 114 -17.61 -2.30 -4.66
CA LEU A 114 -17.33 -3.31 -3.63
C LEU A 114 -16.59 -4.54 -4.18
N GLU A 115 -16.82 -4.87 -5.45
CA GLU A 115 -16.17 -5.99 -6.14
C GLU A 115 -14.87 -5.57 -6.85
N GLY A 116 -14.60 -4.27 -6.97
CA GLY A 116 -13.44 -3.70 -7.67
C GLY A 116 -12.10 -3.83 -6.95
N GLY A 117 -12.05 -4.50 -5.78
CA GLY A 117 -10.81 -4.73 -5.06
C GLY A 117 -10.28 -3.49 -4.33
N GLY A 118 -11.17 -2.72 -3.72
CA GLY A 118 -10.84 -1.55 -2.91
C GLY A 118 -10.05 -1.85 -1.64
N LEU A 119 -9.60 -0.79 -0.97
CA LEU A 119 -8.94 -0.87 0.33
C LEU A 119 -9.95 -1.30 1.40
N MET A 120 -9.53 -2.16 2.33
CA MET A 120 -10.33 -2.61 3.47
C MET A 120 -9.56 -2.47 4.78
N TYR A 121 -10.27 -2.13 5.85
CA TYR A 121 -9.69 -1.95 7.20
C TYR A 121 -10.30 -2.93 8.19
N LEU A 122 -9.49 -3.42 9.11
CA LEU A 122 -10.00 -4.16 10.25
C LEU A 122 -10.49 -3.18 11.32
N GLU A 123 -11.73 -3.35 11.79
CA GLU A 123 -12.35 -2.40 12.72
C GLU A 123 -11.53 -2.21 14.02
N GLY A 124 -11.35 -0.96 14.43
CA GLY A 124 -10.64 -0.60 15.68
C GLY A 124 -9.19 -1.06 15.77
N SER A 125 -8.52 -1.39 14.66
CA SER A 125 -7.24 -2.13 14.61
C SER A 125 -5.95 -1.39 14.97
N THR A 126 -6.02 -0.12 15.38
CA THR A 126 -4.82 0.64 15.78
C THR A 126 -4.10 -0.01 16.96
N ASP A 127 -4.85 -0.57 17.92
CA ASP A 127 -4.30 -1.26 19.09
C ASP A 127 -3.52 -2.54 18.72
N ILE A 128 -3.96 -3.25 17.67
CA ILE A 128 -3.25 -4.41 17.13
C ILE A 128 -1.89 -3.99 16.57
N GLY A 129 -1.84 -2.93 15.75
CA GLY A 129 -0.59 -2.42 15.20
C GLY A 129 0.39 -1.98 16.29
N MET A 130 -0.10 -1.23 17.29
CA MET A 130 0.71 -0.79 18.43
C MET A 130 1.29 -1.97 19.20
N LYS A 131 0.43 -2.92 19.61
CA LYS A 131 0.86 -4.12 20.34
C LYS A 131 1.87 -4.94 19.54
N THR A 132 1.65 -5.09 18.24
CA THR A 132 2.55 -5.84 17.35
C THR A 132 3.95 -5.22 17.32
N GLU A 133 4.05 -3.90 17.23
CA GLU A 133 5.34 -3.21 17.24
C GLU A 133 6.01 -3.24 18.63
N ASP A 134 5.24 -3.10 19.72
CA ASP A 134 5.76 -3.25 21.08
C ASP A 134 6.35 -4.64 21.32
N ASP A 135 5.65 -5.68 20.86
CA ASP A 135 6.10 -7.06 20.98
C ASP A 135 7.29 -7.34 20.06
N PHE A 136 7.34 -6.75 18.86
CA PHE A 136 8.51 -6.81 17.99
C PHE A 136 9.73 -6.16 18.68
N ALA A 137 9.59 -4.97 19.24
CA ALA A 137 10.68 -4.24 19.91
C ALA A 137 11.27 -5.02 21.09
N LYS A 138 10.43 -5.66 21.93
CA LYS A 138 10.88 -6.51 23.04
C LYS A 138 11.70 -7.73 22.57
N ASN A 139 11.37 -8.25 21.39
CA ASN A 139 11.98 -9.46 20.83
C ASN A 139 13.13 -9.19 19.84
N ALA A 140 13.48 -7.92 19.60
CA ALA A 140 14.47 -7.50 18.61
C ALA A 140 15.94 -7.55 19.08
N HIS A 141 16.22 -8.15 20.24
CA HIS A 141 17.56 -8.22 20.83
C HIS A 141 18.55 -9.04 19.99
N ASN A 142 18.05 -9.96 19.16
CA ASN A 142 18.82 -10.82 18.26
C ASN A 142 19.04 -10.21 16.86
N LEU A 143 18.60 -8.97 16.63
CA LEU A 143 18.67 -8.26 15.35
C LEU A 143 19.73 -7.15 15.37
N THR A 144 20.41 -6.94 14.24
CA THR A 144 21.18 -5.71 14.00
C THR A 144 20.25 -4.50 13.83
N ASP A 145 20.77 -3.28 13.92
CA ASP A 145 19.96 -2.07 13.70
C ASP A 145 19.33 -2.03 12.30
N GLU A 146 20.04 -2.53 11.29
CA GLU A 146 19.53 -2.64 9.92
C GLU A 146 18.39 -3.67 9.81
N GLU A 147 18.52 -4.83 10.48
CA GLU A 147 17.48 -5.85 10.52
C GLU A 147 16.24 -5.36 11.27
N ARG A 148 16.40 -4.59 12.35
CA ARG A 148 15.30 -4.04 13.17
C ARG A 148 14.37 -3.15 12.36
N VAL A 149 14.91 -2.36 11.45
CA VAL A 149 14.13 -1.42 10.65
C VAL A 149 13.56 -2.05 9.37
N SER A 150 13.92 -3.29 9.07
CA SER A 150 13.41 -4.04 7.91
C SER A 150 12.12 -4.77 8.27
N ALA A 151 11.12 -4.73 7.39
CA ALA A 151 9.95 -5.60 7.48
C ALA A 151 10.26 -7.06 7.08
N PHE A 152 11.46 -7.32 6.57
CA PHE A 152 11.89 -8.58 5.97
C PHE A 152 13.04 -9.22 6.75
N ASN A 153 12.95 -9.15 8.09
CA ASN A 153 13.92 -9.78 8.98
C ASN A 153 13.40 -11.13 9.50
N LYS A 154 14.29 -11.91 10.12
CA LYS A 154 14.02 -13.27 10.63
C LYS A 154 12.96 -13.36 11.72
N ASN A 155 12.57 -12.25 12.34
CA ASN A 155 11.51 -12.21 13.36
C ASN A 155 10.14 -11.83 12.75
N MET A 156 10.05 -11.63 11.44
CA MET A 156 8.81 -11.31 10.71
C MET A 156 8.36 -12.50 9.87
N ASN A 157 7.05 -12.58 9.57
CA ASN A 157 6.56 -13.54 8.58
C ASN A 157 7.24 -13.33 7.22
N ASP A 158 7.50 -14.43 6.52
CA ASP A 158 8.02 -14.42 5.15
C ASP A 158 7.11 -13.57 4.25
N GLY A 159 7.61 -12.41 3.83
CA GLY A 159 6.90 -11.45 2.99
C GLY A 159 6.51 -10.13 3.66
N GLY A 160 6.71 -10.00 4.98
CA GLY A 160 6.53 -8.73 5.71
C GLY A 160 5.07 -8.31 5.86
N PHE A 161 4.19 -9.25 6.22
CA PHE A 161 2.77 -9.02 6.48
C PHE A 161 2.30 -9.84 7.69
N LEU A 162 1.15 -9.51 8.26
CA LEU A 162 0.54 -10.23 9.37
C LEU A 162 -0.12 -11.55 8.94
N SER A 163 -0.80 -11.54 7.79
CA SER A 163 -1.48 -12.73 7.24
C SER A 163 -1.74 -12.56 5.75
N ARG A 164 -1.80 -13.68 5.02
CA ARG A 164 -2.33 -13.72 3.63
C ARG A 164 -3.81 -14.05 3.58
N ASP A 165 -4.37 -14.52 4.68
CA ASP A 165 -5.78 -14.90 4.79
C ASP A 165 -6.51 -13.87 5.66
N ALA A 166 -7.08 -12.87 5.00
CA ALA A 166 -7.86 -11.83 5.67
C ALA A 166 -9.11 -12.39 6.36
N VAL A 167 -9.73 -13.44 5.80
CA VAL A 167 -10.95 -14.04 6.38
C VAL A 167 -10.63 -14.69 7.71
N THR A 168 -9.59 -15.54 7.75
CA THR A 168 -9.14 -16.18 8.98
C THR A 168 -8.64 -15.13 9.98
N TYR A 169 -7.87 -14.14 9.53
CA TYR A 169 -7.37 -13.07 10.40
C TYR A 169 -8.48 -12.29 11.10
N GLY A 170 -9.55 -11.93 10.37
CA GLY A 170 -10.72 -11.26 10.95
C GLY A 170 -11.46 -12.12 11.99
N LYS A 171 -11.57 -13.43 11.73
CA LYS A 171 -12.18 -14.39 12.66
C LYS A 171 -11.36 -14.55 13.95
N GLU A 172 -10.04 -14.70 13.83
CA GLU A 172 -9.13 -14.88 14.96
C GLU A 172 -9.06 -13.63 15.84
N THR A 173 -9.01 -12.45 15.22
CA THR A 173 -9.05 -11.17 15.93
C THR A 173 -10.44 -10.79 16.43
N LYS A 174 -11.48 -11.53 16.02
CA LYS A 174 -12.90 -11.29 16.33
C LYS A 174 -13.34 -9.87 15.95
N ARG A 175 -12.90 -9.41 14.78
CA ARG A 175 -13.14 -8.07 14.24
C ARG A 175 -13.67 -8.15 12.82
N LYS A 176 -14.51 -7.21 12.44
CA LYS A 176 -15.06 -7.08 11.09
C LYS A 176 -14.10 -6.34 10.19
N TRP A 177 -14.08 -6.77 8.93
CA TRP A 177 -13.52 -6.00 7.84
C TRP A 177 -14.53 -4.95 7.38
N LEU A 178 -14.08 -3.71 7.33
CA LEU A 178 -14.80 -2.55 6.83
C LEU A 178 -14.40 -2.33 5.38
N ILE A 179 -15.38 -2.34 4.49
CA ILE A 179 -15.25 -2.11 3.06
C ILE A 179 -16.21 -1.01 2.64
N ALA A 180 -15.87 -0.29 1.58
CA ALA A 180 -16.70 0.76 1.01
C ALA A 180 -16.53 0.80 -0.51
N GLU A 181 -17.51 1.40 -1.17
CA GLU A 181 -17.35 1.91 -2.53
C GLU A 181 -16.58 3.23 -2.47
N TYR A 182 -15.87 3.55 -3.54
CA TYR A 182 -15.09 4.77 -3.65
C TYR A 182 -15.41 5.49 -4.95
N GLU A 183 -15.57 6.80 -4.88
CA GLU A 183 -15.84 7.67 -6.01
C GLU A 183 -14.59 8.47 -6.43
N VAL A 184 -14.65 9.08 -7.60
CA VAL A 184 -13.56 9.93 -8.09
C VAL A 184 -13.40 11.14 -7.18
N GLY A 185 -12.20 11.32 -6.64
CA GLY A 185 -11.87 12.42 -5.73
C GLY A 185 -11.88 12.03 -4.26
N ASP A 186 -12.31 10.82 -3.92
CA ASP A 186 -12.20 10.31 -2.55
C ASP A 186 -10.73 10.17 -2.13
N VAL A 187 -10.49 10.41 -0.84
CA VAL A 187 -9.20 10.19 -0.20
C VAL A 187 -9.45 9.57 1.17
N ILE A 188 -8.75 8.48 1.44
CA ILE A 188 -8.90 7.74 2.68
C ILE A 188 -7.62 7.88 3.48
N PHE A 189 -7.78 8.34 4.71
CA PHE A 189 -6.66 8.55 5.62
C PHE A 189 -6.59 7.46 6.68
N HIS A 190 -5.38 6.97 6.94
CA HIS A 190 -5.12 6.08 8.05
C HIS A 190 -3.80 6.39 8.75
N ASN A 191 -3.78 6.10 10.05
CA ASN A 191 -2.57 6.14 10.86
C ASN A 191 -1.71 4.88 10.57
N PRO A 192 -0.43 4.86 10.96
CA PRO A 192 0.50 3.83 10.51
C PRO A 192 0.29 2.47 11.18
N TYR A 193 -0.61 2.38 12.17
CA TYR A 193 -0.94 1.15 12.89
C TYR A 193 -2.25 0.50 12.45
N MET A 194 -3.09 1.18 11.68
CA MET A 194 -4.37 0.61 11.24
C MET A 194 -4.11 -0.59 10.33
N VAL A 195 -4.64 -1.74 10.74
CA VAL A 195 -4.53 -2.99 9.98
C VAL A 195 -5.45 -2.91 8.77
N HIS A 196 -4.87 -3.11 7.60
CA HIS A 196 -5.55 -3.03 6.32
C HIS A 196 -5.04 -4.08 5.33
N ALA A 197 -5.80 -4.27 4.27
CA ALA A 197 -5.55 -5.18 3.16
C ALA A 197 -6.36 -4.71 1.93
N SER A 198 -6.28 -5.42 0.81
CA SER A 198 -7.19 -5.16 -0.32
C SER A 198 -8.18 -6.30 -0.50
N CYS A 199 -9.38 -5.97 -1.00
CA CYS A 199 -10.28 -6.96 -1.55
C CYS A 199 -9.69 -7.54 -2.86
N LYS A 200 -10.16 -8.73 -3.23
CA LYS A 200 -9.84 -9.30 -4.55
C LYS A 200 -10.63 -8.54 -5.61
N ASN A 201 -9.97 -8.09 -6.68
CA ASN A 201 -10.68 -7.48 -7.80
C ASN A 201 -11.44 -8.57 -8.58
N LYS A 202 -12.76 -8.46 -8.55
CA LYS A 202 -13.76 -9.29 -9.20
C LYS A 202 -14.73 -8.44 -10.02
N ASP A 203 -14.31 -7.23 -10.41
CA ASP A 203 -15.13 -6.29 -11.14
C ASP A 203 -15.78 -6.95 -12.38
N PRO A 204 -17.11 -6.87 -12.54
CA PRO A 204 -17.84 -7.58 -13.59
C PRO A 204 -17.52 -7.06 -15.00
N ASP A 205 -17.07 -5.81 -15.12
CA ASP A 205 -16.67 -5.19 -16.38
C ASP A 205 -15.18 -5.38 -16.68
N ALA A 206 -14.48 -6.17 -15.87
CA ALA A 206 -13.04 -6.36 -15.91
C ALA A 206 -12.25 -5.05 -15.78
N ARG A 207 -12.76 -4.09 -15.01
CA ARG A 207 -12.05 -2.82 -14.76
C ARG A 207 -10.80 -3.04 -13.90
N ILE A 208 -9.73 -2.36 -14.27
CA ILE A 208 -8.50 -2.29 -13.48
C ILE A 208 -8.70 -1.25 -12.39
N ARG A 209 -8.45 -1.62 -11.13
CA ARG A 209 -8.39 -0.66 -10.04
C ARG A 209 -6.99 -0.06 -9.98
N LEU A 210 -6.91 1.26 -10.13
CA LEU A 210 -5.69 2.03 -9.90
C LEU A 210 -5.81 2.76 -8.56
N ALA A 211 -4.74 2.77 -7.77
CA ALA A 211 -4.67 3.57 -6.56
C ALA A 211 -3.23 3.96 -6.24
N THR A 212 -3.06 5.02 -5.47
CA THR A 212 -1.75 5.42 -4.92
C THR A 212 -1.83 5.63 -3.42
N ASP A 213 -0.72 5.37 -2.75
CA ASP A 213 -0.54 5.63 -1.33
C ASP A 213 0.46 6.79 -1.15
N LEU A 214 -0.05 7.93 -0.69
CA LEU A 214 0.73 9.14 -0.43
C LEU A 214 0.95 9.26 1.08
N ARG A 215 2.20 9.20 1.53
CA ARG A 215 2.55 9.24 2.95
C ARG A 215 3.07 10.62 3.31
N PHE A 216 2.50 11.22 4.34
CA PHE A 216 2.86 12.54 4.85
C PHE A 216 3.49 12.42 6.24
N VAL A 217 4.46 13.30 6.51
CA VAL A 217 5.12 13.44 7.81
C VAL A 217 5.29 14.92 8.15
N ASP A 218 5.48 15.20 9.44
CA ASP A 218 5.97 16.49 9.91
C ASP A 218 7.50 16.57 9.70
N PRO A 219 8.01 17.44 8.81
CA PRO A 219 9.45 17.50 8.51
C PRO A 219 10.30 17.97 9.70
N GLU A 220 9.70 18.63 10.70
CA GLU A 220 10.39 19.11 11.89
C GLU A 220 10.58 18.01 12.94
N LYS A 221 9.99 16.82 12.73
CA LYS A 221 10.10 15.65 13.62
C LYS A 221 10.91 14.53 12.96
N PRO A 222 11.45 13.58 13.74
CA PRO A 222 12.06 12.38 13.16
C PRO A 222 11.04 11.61 12.32
N TYR A 223 11.47 11.10 11.16
CA TYR A 223 10.70 10.24 10.28
C TYR A 223 11.64 9.31 9.51
N ASP A 224 11.08 8.28 8.86
CA ASP A 224 11.87 7.30 8.11
C ASP A 224 12.41 7.91 6.80
N ARG A 225 13.65 8.40 6.85
CA ARG A 225 14.32 9.02 5.68
C ARG A 225 14.63 8.03 4.56
N ARG A 226 14.53 6.71 4.79
CA ARG A 226 14.73 5.71 3.72
C ARG A 226 13.67 5.84 2.62
N TRP A 227 12.49 6.34 2.98
CA TRP A 227 11.35 6.59 2.08
C TRP A 227 11.45 7.91 1.28
N MET A 228 12.55 8.67 1.45
CA MET A 228 12.89 9.84 0.61
C MET A 228 13.66 9.46 -0.64
N LYS A 229 13.33 8.31 -1.22
CA LYS A 229 13.90 7.79 -2.46
C LYS A 229 12.77 7.22 -3.29
N VAL A 230 12.83 7.41 -4.60
CA VAL A 230 11.89 6.73 -5.51
C VAL A 230 12.00 5.22 -5.36
N TYR A 231 10.88 4.51 -5.55
CA TYR A 231 10.85 3.05 -5.49
C TYR A 231 11.88 2.44 -6.43
N LYS A 232 12.58 1.40 -5.95
CA LYS A 232 13.39 0.52 -6.79
C LYS A 232 13.08 -0.93 -6.44
N PRO A 233 12.95 -1.83 -7.42
CA PRO A 233 12.85 -3.26 -7.16
C PRO A 233 14.01 -3.76 -6.28
N LEU A 234 13.69 -4.67 -5.35
CA LEU A 234 14.67 -5.38 -4.50
C LEU A 234 15.58 -4.51 -3.61
N ASP A 235 15.22 -3.25 -3.36
CA ASP A 235 16.01 -2.32 -2.54
C ASP A 235 15.86 -2.51 -1.01
N GLY A 236 15.15 -3.57 -0.60
CA GLY A 236 14.97 -3.93 0.81
C GLY A 236 13.88 -3.15 1.55
N LEU A 237 13.04 -2.40 0.83
CA LEU A 237 11.91 -1.62 1.37
C LEU A 237 10.56 -1.99 0.72
#